data_AF-A0A2K5Z3Y4-F1
#
_entry.id   AF-A0A2K5Z3Y4-F1
#
_cell.length_a   1.000
_cell.length_b   1.000
_cell.length_c   1.000
_cell.angle_alpha   90.00
_cell.angle_beta   90.00
_cell.angle_gamma   90.00
#
_symmetry.space_group_name_H-M   'P 1'
#
loop_
_entity.id
_entity.type
_entity.pdbx_description
1 polymer ?
#
loop_
_entity_poly.entity_id
_entity_poly.type
_entity_poly.pdbx_seq_one_letter_code
_entity_poly.pdbx_strand_id
1 'polypeptide(L)'
;MGELQYDAGRDGFLLIFHKAAAGELQEDSGLMALAKLSEINVALEGVKGAKNFFEAKVQALSLASKFEAELKAEQDERKREEEERRLRQAAFQELKANFST
;
A
#
# COMPACT_ATOMS: atom_id res chain seq x y z
N MET A 1 -23.31 0.46 9.12
CA MET A 1 -22.78 -0.32 7.99
C MET A 1 -23.13 0.47 6.74
N GLY A 2 -22.18 1.22 6.18
CA GLY A 2 -22.46 2.12 5.05
C GLY A 2 -22.52 1.33 3.76
N GLU A 3 -23.67 1.39 3.09
CA GLU A 3 -23.85 0.84 1.74
C GLU A 3 -22.94 1.62 0.78
N LEU A 4 -21.96 0.93 0.20
CA LEU A 4 -21.16 1.45 -0.90
C LEU A 4 -22.08 1.56 -2.11
N GLN A 5 -22.54 2.78 -2.36
CA GLN A 5 -23.27 3.17 -3.55
C GLN A 5 -22.37 2.91 -4.76
N TYR A 6 -22.57 1.78 -5.44
CA TYR A 6 -21.88 1.46 -6.69
C TYR A 6 -22.24 2.53 -7.71
N ASP A 7 -21.22 3.27 -8.13
CA ASP A 7 -21.33 4.37 -9.08
C ASP A 7 -21.51 3.79 -10.50
N ALA A 8 -22.74 3.35 -10.80
CA ALA A 8 -23.13 2.64 -12.01
C ALA A 8 -22.78 3.38 -13.33
N GLY A 9 -22.43 4.67 -13.26
CA GLY A 9 -21.99 5.45 -14.41
C GLY A 9 -20.59 5.08 -14.92
N ARG A 10 -19.69 4.62 -14.06
CA ARG A 10 -18.29 4.33 -14.45
C ARG A 10 -18.16 2.98 -15.16
N ASP A 11 -18.90 1.98 -14.69
CA ASP A 11 -18.90 0.63 -15.26
C ASP A 11 -19.55 0.60 -16.66
N GLY A 12 -20.62 1.37 -16.86
CA GLY A 12 -21.29 1.48 -18.16
C GLY A 12 -20.40 2.08 -19.26
N PHE A 13 -19.56 3.06 -18.93
CA PHE A 13 -18.65 3.68 -19.89
C PHE A 13 -17.59 2.70 -20.40
N LEU A 14 -16.91 1.99 -19.51
CA LEU A 14 -15.88 1.02 -19.90
C LEU A 14 -16.44 -0.19 -20.66
N LEU A 15 -17.68 -0.58 -20.36
CA LEU A 15 -18.37 -1.68 -21.03
C LEU A 15 -18.58 -1.44 -22.54
N ILE A 16 -18.76 -0.18 -22.95
CA ILE A 16 -18.89 0.19 -24.38
C ILE A 16 -17.62 -0.20 -25.14
N PHE A 17 -16.46 0.13 -24.61
CA PHE A 17 -15.16 -0.20 -25.22
C PHE A 17 -14.89 -1.71 -25.22
N HIS A 18 -15.26 -2.39 -24.14
CA HIS A 18 -15.13 -3.85 -24.06
C HIS A 18 -15.99 -4.55 -25.12
N LYS A 19 -17.26 -4.16 -25.26
CA LYS A 19 -18.17 -4.68 -26.28
C LYS A 19 -17.75 -4.32 -27.70
N ALA A 20 -17.20 -3.12 -27.90
CA ALA A 20 -16.62 -2.72 -29.18
C ALA A 20 -15.45 -3.62 -29.58
N ALA A 21 -14.55 -3.91 -28.64
CA ALA A 21 -13.40 -4.79 -28.87
C ALA A 21 -13.79 -6.26 -29.08
N ALA A 22 -14.87 -6.72 -28.44
CA ALA A 22 -15.44 -8.06 -28.62
C ALA A 22 -16.27 -8.20 -29.91
N GLY A 23 -16.51 -7.12 -30.65
CA GLY A 23 -17.37 -7.14 -31.85
C GLY A 23 -18.86 -7.32 -31.54
N GLU A 24 -19.26 -7.07 -30.28
CA GLU A 24 -20.64 -7.24 -29.79
C GLU A 24 -21.51 -5.99 -29.98
N LEU A 25 -20.93 -4.88 -30.43
CA LEU A 25 -21.69 -3.69 -30.77
C LEU A 25 -22.16 -3.76 -32.21
N GLN A 26 -23.41 -3.34 -32.43
CA GLN A 26 -23.96 -3.19 -33.78
C GLN A 26 -23.12 -2.19 -34.59
N GLU A 27 -22.77 -2.58 -35.82
CA GLU A 27 -22.09 -1.70 -36.77
C GLU A 27 -22.92 -0.43 -37.01
N ASP A 28 -22.24 0.71 -37.11
CA ASP A 28 -22.82 2.05 -37.27
C ASP A 28 -23.73 2.53 -36.12
N SER A 29 -23.73 1.84 -34.97
CA SER A 29 -24.41 2.33 -33.76
C SER A 29 -23.69 3.53 -33.13
N GLY A 30 -24.45 4.39 -32.43
CA GLY A 30 -23.90 5.54 -31.71
C GLY A 30 -22.86 5.17 -30.64
N LEU A 31 -22.97 3.97 -30.03
CA LEU A 31 -21.99 3.45 -29.09
C LEU A 31 -20.70 3.00 -29.80
N MET A 32 -20.81 2.42 -31.00
CA MET A 32 -19.65 2.09 -31.83
C MET A 32 -18.94 3.37 -32.31
N ALA A 33 -19.70 4.41 -32.65
CA ALA A 33 -19.16 5.72 -32.97
C ALA A 33 -18.44 6.34 -31.76
N LEU A 34 -19.03 6.27 -30.57
CA LEU A 34 -18.42 6.74 -29.32
C LEU A 34 -17.10 6.00 -29.01
N ALA A 35 -17.08 4.68 -29.18
CA ALA A 35 -15.88 3.87 -28.99
C ALA A 35 -14.76 4.21 -29.99
N LYS A 36 -15.11 4.53 -31.24
CA LYS A 36 -14.16 4.94 -32.29
C LYS A 36 -13.65 6.37 -32.14
N LEU A 37 -14.49 7.30 -31.65
CA LEU A 37 -14.16 8.71 -31.47
C LEU A 37 -13.33 8.97 -30.22
N SER A 38 -13.41 8.10 -29.22
CA SER A 38 -12.50 8.16 -28.10
C SER A 38 -11.12 7.70 -28.56
N GLU A 39 -10.24 8.65 -28.84
CA GLU A 39 -8.83 8.43 -29.25
C GLU A 39 -8.01 7.61 -28.24
N ILE A 40 -8.61 7.22 -27.11
CA ILE A 40 -7.95 6.54 -26.00
C ILE A 40 -8.10 5.02 -26.18
N ASN A 41 -6.97 4.34 -26.37
CA ASN A 41 -6.91 2.89 -26.24
C ASN A 41 -7.03 2.50 -24.76
N VAL A 42 -8.26 2.28 -24.30
CA VAL A 42 -8.60 1.95 -22.90
C VAL A 42 -7.88 0.68 -22.42
N ALA A 43 -7.64 -0.30 -23.29
CA ALA A 43 -6.93 -1.53 -22.91
C ALA A 43 -5.47 -1.23 -22.51
N LEU A 44 -4.82 -0.30 -23.21
CA LEU A 44 -3.44 0.08 -22.94
C LEU A 44 -3.35 1.14 -21.82
N GLU A 45 -4.13 2.21 -21.93
CA GLU A 45 -4.09 3.34 -21.00
C GLU A 45 -4.71 2.99 -19.64
N GLY A 46 -5.78 2.18 -19.61
CA GLY A 46 -6.41 1.71 -18.38
C GLY A 46 -5.51 0.77 -17.57
N VAL A 47 -4.84 -0.18 -18.24
CA VAL A 47 -3.90 -1.11 -17.57
C VAL A 47 -2.67 -0.37 -17.04
N LYS A 48 -2.14 0.60 -17.80
CA LYS A 48 -1.00 1.43 -17.36
C LYS A 48 -1.34 2.26 -16.13
N GLY A 49 -2.54 2.88 -16.10
CA GLY A 49 -3.04 3.60 -14.93
C GLY A 49 -3.19 2.69 -13.71
N ALA A 50 -3.78 1.51 -13.88
CA ALA A 50 -3.96 0.54 -12.81
C ALA A 50 -2.61 0.04 -12.26
N LYS A 51 -1.66 -0.32 -13.14
CA LYS A 51 -0.31 -0.75 -12.75
C LYS A 51 0.37 0.29 -11.86
N ASN A 52 0.42 1.55 -12.31
CA ASN A 52 1.06 2.64 -11.57
C ASN A 52 0.40 2.86 -10.20
N PHE A 53 -0.94 2.75 -10.12
CA PHE A 53 -1.68 2.89 -8.87
C PHE A 53 -1.32 1.79 -7.86
N PHE A 54 -1.26 0.54 -8.28
CA PHE A 54 -0.90 -0.57 -7.40
C PHE A 54 0.58 -0.55 -7.03
N GLU A 55 1.48 -0.22 -7.96
CA GLU A 55 2.91 -0.06 -7.67
C GLU A 55 3.16 1.03 -6.62
N ALA A 56 2.52 2.20 -6.76
CA ALA A 56 2.61 3.26 -5.76
C ALA A 56 2.08 2.81 -4.39
N LYS A 57 0.97 2.07 -4.35
CA LYS A 57 0.39 1.54 -3.10
C LYS A 57 1.30 0.49 -2.44
N VAL A 58 1.91 -0.39 -3.22
CA VAL A 58 2.87 -1.38 -2.73
C VAL A 58 4.12 -0.71 -2.20
N GLN A 59 4.64 0.30 -2.89
CA GLN A 59 5.78 1.09 -2.42
C GLN A 59 5.47 1.81 -1.10
N ALA A 60 4.33 2.48 -1.00
CA ALA A 60 3.90 3.14 0.23
C ALA A 60 3.78 2.16 1.41
N LEU A 61 3.22 0.97 1.17
CA LEU A 61 3.10 -0.08 2.17
C LEU A 61 4.47 -0.63 2.60
N SER A 62 5.39 -0.82 1.64
CA SER A 62 6.74 -1.28 1.90
C SER A 62 7.56 -0.26 2.70
N LEU A 63 7.41 1.03 2.41
CA LEU A 63 8.08 2.11 3.14
C LEU A 63 7.59 2.19 4.60
N ALA A 64 6.28 2.09 4.81
CA ALA A 64 5.70 2.07 6.15
C ALA A 64 6.22 0.87 6.98
N SER A 65 6.31 -0.32 6.36
CA SER A 65 6.80 -1.53 7.03
C SER A 65 8.28 -1.47 7.40
N LYS A 66 9.14 -0.85 6.57
CA LYS A 66 10.56 -0.67 6.89
C LYS A 66 10.75 0.27 8.08
N PHE A 67 10.02 1.37 8.12
CA PHE A 67 10.09 2.32 9.22
C PHE A 67 9.61 1.71 10.55
N GLU A 68 8.54 0.89 10.52
CA GLU A 68 8.07 0.17 11.71
C GLU A 68 9.11 -0.81 12.25
N ALA A 69 9.81 -1.53 11.35
CA ALA A 69 10.87 -2.45 11.73
C ALA A 69 12.09 -1.74 12.34
N GLU A 70 12.50 -0.61 11.77
CA GLU A 70 13.61 0.21 12.28
C GLU A 70 13.30 0.77 13.67
N LEU A 71 12.11 1.33 13.88
CA LEU A 71 11.70 1.89 15.18
C LEU A 71 11.63 0.82 16.28
N LYS A 72 11.18 -0.39 15.94
CA LYS A 72 11.14 -1.50 16.88
C LYS A 72 12.53 -1.98 17.28
N ALA A 73 13.45 -2.08 16.31
CA ALA A 73 14.83 -2.44 16.59
C ALA A 73 15.51 -1.43 17.53
N GLU A 74 15.29 -0.13 17.31
CA GLU A 74 15.87 0.92 18.16
C GLU A 74 15.29 0.91 19.59
N GLN A 75 14.00 0.65 19.76
CA GLN A 75 13.40 0.49 21.09
C GLN A 75 13.95 -0.73 21.84
N ASP A 76 14.15 -1.85 21.16
CA ASP A 76 14.65 -3.08 21.78
C ASP A 76 16.13 -2.95 22.19
N GLU A 77 16.94 -2.25 21.40
CA GLU A 77 18.33 -1.95 21.74
C GLU A 77 18.43 -1.07 22.99
N ARG A 78 17.61 0.01 23.05
CA ARG A 78 17.58 0.90 24.22
C ARG A 78 17.17 0.17 25.50
N LYS A 79 16.21 -0.74 25.41
CA LYS A 79 15.79 -1.56 26.57
C LYS A 79 16.92 -2.47 27.06
N ARG A 80 17.65 -3.14 26.14
CA ARG A 80 18.79 -3.98 26.52
C ARG A 80 19.88 -3.19 27.22
N GLU A 81 20.22 -2.01 26.71
CA GLU A 81 21.25 -1.16 27.33
C GLU A 81 20.85 -0.69 28.73
N GLU A 82 19.59 -0.34 28.94
CA GLU A 82 19.07 0.04 30.26
C GLU A 82 19.12 -1.12 31.25
N GLU A 83 18.75 -2.33 30.82
CA GLU A 83 18.84 -3.53 31.65
C GLU A 83 20.28 -3.86 32.02
N GLU A 84 21.21 -3.83 31.06
CA GLU A 84 22.63 -4.05 31.34
C GLU A 84 23.19 -2.99 32.28
N ARG A 85 22.84 -1.72 32.08
CA ARG A 85 23.29 -0.64 32.96
C ARG A 85 22.78 -0.84 34.39
N ARG A 86 21.51 -1.24 34.54
CA ARG A 86 20.92 -1.54 35.85
C ARG A 86 21.62 -2.73 36.51
N LEU A 87 21.89 -3.80 35.76
CA LEU A 87 22.61 -4.97 36.27
C LEU A 87 24.04 -4.61 36.71
N ARG A 88 24.76 -3.83 35.90
CA ARG A 88 26.11 -3.35 36.26
C ARG A 88 26.09 -2.47 37.51
N GLN A 89 25.11 -1.57 37.64
CA GLN A 89 24.96 -0.74 38.82
C GLN A 89 24.64 -1.55 40.08
N ALA A 90 23.75 -2.56 39.98
CA ALA A 90 23.43 -3.45 41.09
C ALA A 90 24.65 -4.26 41.54
N ALA A 91 25.37 -4.87 40.59
CA ALA A 91 26.58 -5.63 40.88
C ALA A 91 27.66 -4.76 41.54
N PHE A 92 27.82 -3.51 41.09
CA PHE A 92 28.75 -2.57 41.71
C PHE A 92 28.35 -2.20 43.15
N GLN A 93 27.05 -2.00 43.41
CA GLN A 93 26.54 -1.73 44.77
C GLN A 93 26.73 -2.92 45.71
N GLU A 94 26.47 -4.14 45.26
CA GLU A 94 26.71 -5.36 46.06
C GLU A 94 28.19 -5.53 46.40
N LEU A 95 29.07 -5.34 45.41
CA LEU A 95 30.51 -5.44 45.63
C LEU A 95 30.97 -4.40 46.68
N LYS A 96 30.51 -3.15 46.56
CA LYS A 96 30.81 -2.08 47.51
C LYS A 96 30.32 -2.40 48.93
N ALA A 97 29.12 -2.99 49.06
CA ALA A 97 28.59 -3.40 50.35
C ALA A 97 29.46 -4.49 51.01
N ASN A 98 29.90 -5.48 50.22
CA ASN A 98 30.77 -6.56 50.70
C ASN A 98 32.17 -6.08 51.14
N PHE A 99 32.71 -5.01 50.52
CA PHE A 99 34.00 -4.42 50.87
C PHE A 99 33.94 -3.40 52.04
N SER A 100 32.75 -3.05 52.54
CA SER A 100 32.57 -2.07 53.61
C SER A 100 32.40 -2.69 55.01
N THR A 101 32.68 -3.99 55.16
CA THR A 101 32.66 -4.75 56.42
C THR A 101 34.09 -5.06 56.85
#